data_AF-E9GZF4-F1
#
_entry.id   AF-E9GZF4-F1
#
_cell.length_a   1.000
_cell.length_b   1.000
_cell.length_c   1.000
_cell.angle_alpha   90.00
_cell.angle_beta   90.00
_cell.angle_gamma   90.00
#
_symmetry.space_group_name_H-M   'P 1'
#
loop_
_entity.id
_entity.type
_entity.pdbx_description
1 polymer ?
#
loop_
_entity_poly.entity_id
_entity_poly.type
_entity_poly.pdbx_seq_one_letter_code
_entity_poly.pdbx_strand_id
1 'polypeptide(L)'
;LGQQHGASFKFSYFERLTDDVVLRVFSFLSSTHLALCSRVCRRWHVLAWDPHLWSSIYLSGENLPTDRALKSITRVLGRASPPFCPAVERVVINSCTRLTDRGLQTLSRRCPELRHVELRGCVQLTDVGVLELVSKCVHLSHLDVSGCSQITCIDAGPRSNGNNGDRYKSDLSSSSRPQLYLQLQYIDLTDCVSLEDTGIQMIVRSCAQLTCIYLRRCVHITGINN
;
A
#
# COMPACT_ATOMS: atom_id res chain seq x y z
N LEU A 1 -60.13 26.04 10.20
CA LEU A 1 -59.56 26.61 8.95
C LEU A 1 -58.06 26.72 9.15
N GLY A 2 -57.31 25.85 8.47
CA GLY A 2 -55.94 25.48 8.81
C GLY A 2 -54.93 26.61 8.64
N GLN A 3 -54.11 26.80 9.68
CA GLN A 3 -52.85 27.52 9.58
C GLN A 3 -51.85 26.65 8.80
N GLN A 4 -51.57 27.01 7.54
CA GLN A 4 -50.35 26.57 6.88
C GLN A 4 -49.17 27.30 7.51
N HIS A 5 -48.53 26.67 8.49
CA HIS A 5 -47.15 27.01 8.83
C HIS A 5 -46.28 26.57 7.64
N GLY A 6 -45.89 27.53 6.80
CA GLY A 6 -44.85 27.33 5.80
C GLY A 6 -43.54 26.98 6.50
N ALA A 7 -43.20 25.69 6.55
CA ALA A 7 -41.89 25.24 6.96
C ALA A 7 -40.86 25.76 5.96
N SER A 8 -40.19 26.87 6.30
CA SER A 8 -38.96 27.27 5.64
C SER A 8 -37.94 26.15 5.93
N PHE A 9 -37.80 25.22 5.00
CA PHE A 9 -36.67 24.29 5.01
C PHE A 9 -35.41 25.14 4.90
N LYS A 10 -34.75 25.39 6.03
CA LYS A 10 -33.39 25.94 6.05
C LYS A 10 -32.50 24.87 5.43
N PHE A 11 -32.39 24.89 4.10
CA PHE A 11 -31.38 24.10 3.41
C PHE A 11 -30.03 24.39 4.06
N SER A 12 -29.31 23.33 4.41
CA SER A 12 -27.95 23.49 4.91
C SER A 12 -27.15 24.24 3.85
N TYR A 13 -26.27 25.17 4.25
CA TYR A 13 -25.40 25.88 3.30
C TYR A 13 -24.63 24.91 2.37
N PHE A 14 -24.37 23.69 2.85
CA PHE A 14 -23.73 22.63 2.08
C PHE A 14 -24.60 22.07 0.94
N GLU A 15 -25.93 22.09 1.06
CA GLU A 15 -26.83 21.60 0.01
C GLU A 15 -26.81 22.51 -1.22
N ARG A 16 -26.43 23.79 -1.04
CA ARG A 16 -26.30 24.78 -2.11
C ARG A 16 -24.97 24.73 -2.87
N LEU A 17 -23.96 24.04 -2.34
CA LEU A 17 -22.67 23.89 -3.03
C LEU A 17 -22.84 22.98 -4.24
N THR A 18 -22.10 23.23 -5.33
CA THR A 18 -22.02 22.30 -6.46
C THR A 18 -21.17 21.09 -6.11
N ASP A 19 -21.29 20.00 -6.88
CA ASP A 19 -20.51 18.79 -6.66
C ASP A 19 -19.00 19.05 -6.78
N ASP A 20 -18.56 19.89 -7.74
CA ASP A 20 -17.16 20.27 -7.91
C ASP A 20 -16.58 20.95 -6.65
N VAL A 21 -17.36 21.83 -6.02
CA VAL A 21 -16.91 22.51 -4.79
C VAL A 21 -16.83 21.52 -3.64
N VAL A 22 -17.78 20.60 -3.52
CA VAL A 22 -17.74 19.55 -2.49
C VAL A 22 -16.57 18.60 -2.71
N LEU A 23 -16.31 18.18 -3.96
CA LEU A 23 -15.15 17.38 -4.32
C LEU A 23 -13.84 18.11 -4.00
N ARG A 24 -13.78 19.42 -4.25
CA ARG A 24 -12.61 20.22 -3.87
C ARG A 24 -12.41 20.26 -2.36
N VAL A 25 -13.47 20.39 -1.56
CA VAL A 25 -13.38 20.29 -0.10
C VAL A 25 -12.91 18.90 0.32
N PHE A 26 -13.49 17.85 -0.26
CA PHE A 26 -13.13 16.47 0.04
C PHE A 26 -11.70 16.12 -0.34
N SER A 27 -11.11 16.78 -1.33
CA SER A 27 -9.70 16.57 -1.73
C SER A 27 -8.68 16.89 -0.64
N PHE A 28 -9.07 17.61 0.42
CA PHE A 28 -8.23 17.88 1.60
C PHE A 28 -8.40 16.87 2.74
N LEU A 29 -9.30 15.89 2.59
CA LEU A 29 -9.62 14.90 3.61
C LEU A 29 -8.76 13.64 3.47
N SER A 30 -8.38 13.04 4.60
CA SER A 30 -7.77 11.70 4.61
C SER A 30 -8.78 10.63 4.21
N SER A 31 -8.29 9.45 3.81
CA SER A 31 -9.16 8.31 3.44
C SER A 31 -10.14 7.92 4.54
N THR A 32 -9.75 8.02 5.82
CA THR A 32 -10.65 7.80 6.95
C THR A 32 -11.76 8.85 7.00
N HIS A 33 -11.43 10.13 6.81
CA HIS A 33 -12.43 11.21 6.82
C HIS A 33 -13.36 11.15 5.59
N LEU A 34 -12.85 10.78 4.41
CA LEU A 34 -13.69 10.52 3.23
C LEU A 34 -14.69 9.40 3.51
N ALA A 35 -14.23 8.29 4.09
CA ALA A 35 -15.12 7.20 4.48
C ALA A 35 -16.19 7.65 5.50
N LEU A 36 -15.86 8.54 6.44
CA LEU A 36 -16.84 9.14 7.35
C LEU A 36 -17.83 10.06 6.62
N CYS A 37 -17.35 10.92 5.71
CA CYS A 37 -18.20 11.79 4.89
C CYS A 37 -19.22 10.97 4.08
N SER A 38 -18.84 9.78 3.60
CA SER A 38 -19.75 8.90 2.86
C SER A 38 -20.98 8.44 3.67
N ARG A 39 -20.98 8.63 5.00
CA ARG A 39 -22.06 8.25 5.90
C ARG A 39 -23.04 9.38 6.20
N VAL A 40 -22.80 10.59 5.68
CA VAL A 40 -23.59 11.78 6.02
C VAL A 40 -24.95 11.79 5.28
N CYS A 41 -24.93 11.69 3.95
CA CYS A 41 -26.12 11.64 3.12
C CYS A 41 -25.85 10.93 1.78
N ARG A 42 -26.89 10.66 0.97
CA ARG A 42 -26.73 9.97 -0.33
C ARG A 42 -25.80 10.72 -1.27
N ARG A 43 -25.90 12.06 -1.33
CA ARG A 43 -25.04 12.89 -2.17
C ARG A 43 -23.58 12.77 -1.74
N TRP A 44 -23.29 12.90 -0.45
CA TRP A 44 -21.94 12.75 0.08
C TRP A 44 -21.40 11.33 -0.07
N HIS A 45 -22.25 10.31 0.03
CA HIS A 45 -21.87 8.93 -0.26
C HIS A 45 -21.32 8.80 -1.68
N VAL A 46 -22.00 9.35 -2.68
CA VAL A 46 -21.52 9.28 -4.08
C VAL A 46 -20.21 10.06 -4.24
N LEU A 47 -20.19 11.31 -3.78
CA LEU A 47 -19.03 12.19 -3.97
C LEU A 47 -17.78 11.73 -3.20
N ALA A 48 -17.93 11.21 -1.99
CA ALA A 48 -16.80 10.76 -1.17
C ALA A 48 -16.07 9.53 -1.74
N TRP A 49 -16.72 8.80 -2.66
CA TRP A 49 -16.13 7.65 -3.35
C TRP A 49 -15.79 7.94 -4.81
N ASP A 50 -15.76 9.22 -5.21
CA ASP A 50 -15.27 9.62 -6.53
C ASP A 50 -13.81 9.15 -6.72
N PRO A 51 -13.49 8.41 -7.79
CA PRO A 51 -12.15 7.83 -7.99
C PRO A 51 -11.00 8.84 -7.92
N HIS A 52 -11.21 10.11 -8.31
CA HIS A 52 -10.16 11.12 -8.29
C HIS A 52 -9.70 11.48 -6.87
N LEU A 53 -10.55 11.28 -5.87
CA LEU A 53 -10.22 11.48 -4.45
C LEU A 53 -9.36 10.35 -3.87
N TRP A 54 -9.26 9.22 -4.59
CA TRP A 54 -8.65 7.98 -4.09
C TRP A 54 -7.38 7.58 -4.85
N SER A 55 -6.71 8.55 -5.49
CA SER A 55 -5.38 8.30 -6.06
C SER A 55 -4.33 7.93 -5.01
N SER A 56 -4.57 8.36 -3.78
CA SER A 56 -3.76 8.03 -2.61
C SER A 56 -4.65 7.48 -1.48
N ILE A 57 -4.29 6.32 -0.92
CA ILE A 57 -4.92 5.76 0.29
C ILE A 57 -4.03 6.06 1.49
N TYR A 58 -4.60 6.70 2.51
CA TYR A 58 -3.91 7.01 3.78
C TYR A 58 -4.62 6.34 4.95
N LEU A 59 -3.96 5.40 5.61
CA LEU A 59 -4.45 4.74 6.82
C LEU A 59 -3.38 4.84 7.92
N SER A 60 -3.80 5.07 9.16
CA SER A 60 -2.88 5.05 10.30
C SER A 60 -3.62 4.68 11.58
N GLY A 61 -2.92 3.98 12.48
CA GLY A 61 -3.41 3.62 13.81
C GLY A 61 -3.21 2.15 14.14
N GLU A 62 -2.73 1.88 15.35
CA GLU A 62 -2.31 0.54 15.80
C GLU A 62 -3.46 -0.46 15.82
N ASN A 63 -4.64 -0.03 16.25
CA ASN A 63 -5.80 -0.91 16.43
C ASN A 63 -6.74 -0.99 15.21
N LEU A 64 -6.42 -0.26 14.14
CA LEU A 64 -7.23 -0.26 12.92
C LEU A 64 -7.24 -1.68 12.30
N PRO A 65 -8.40 -2.29 12.00
CA PRO A 65 -8.46 -3.56 11.27
C PRO A 65 -8.15 -3.32 9.78
N THR A 66 -6.88 -3.05 9.48
CA THR A 66 -6.42 -2.49 8.20
C THR A 66 -6.72 -3.38 7.00
N ASP A 67 -6.54 -4.71 7.11
CA ASP A 67 -6.91 -5.64 6.04
C ASP A 67 -8.39 -5.51 5.63
N ARG A 68 -9.28 -5.38 6.63
CA ARG A 68 -10.73 -5.21 6.39
C ARG A 68 -11.03 -3.84 5.79
N ALA A 69 -10.31 -2.80 6.22
CA ALA A 69 -10.43 -1.47 5.66
C ALA A 69 -10.02 -1.46 4.17
N LEU A 70 -8.84 -2.01 3.84
CA LEU A 70 -8.35 -2.15 2.47
C LEU A 70 -9.31 -2.94 1.59
N LYS A 71 -9.81 -4.09 2.07
CA LYS A 71 -10.82 -4.88 1.35
C LYS A 71 -12.10 -4.07 1.10
N SER A 72 -12.53 -3.26 2.06
CA SER A 72 -13.73 -2.44 1.94
C SER A 72 -13.55 -1.28 0.96
N ILE A 73 -12.47 -0.51 1.11
CA ILE A 73 -12.10 0.62 0.25
C ILE A 73 -11.98 0.16 -1.19
N THR A 74 -11.09 -0.81 -1.44
CA THR A 74 -10.88 -1.32 -2.79
C THR A 74 -12.22 -1.81 -3.36
N ARG A 75 -13.05 -2.54 -2.60
CA ARG A 75 -14.34 -3.08 -3.12
C ARG A 75 -15.30 -1.98 -3.57
N VAL A 76 -15.30 -0.83 -2.90
CA VAL A 76 -16.14 0.30 -3.34
C VAL A 76 -15.55 0.95 -4.58
N LEU A 77 -14.23 1.19 -4.61
CA LEU A 77 -13.56 1.82 -5.76
C LEU A 77 -13.64 0.97 -7.04
N GLY A 78 -13.54 -0.36 -6.91
CA GLY A 78 -13.61 -1.27 -8.05
C GLY A 78 -15.01 -1.48 -8.62
N ARG A 79 -16.05 -0.80 -8.14
CA ARG A 79 -17.41 -0.92 -8.70
C ARG A 79 -17.49 -0.42 -10.13
N ALA A 80 -16.73 0.62 -10.46
CA ALA A 80 -16.71 1.21 -11.80
C ALA A 80 -15.87 0.41 -12.80
N SER A 81 -14.85 -0.33 -12.34
CA SER A 81 -13.98 -1.17 -13.17
C SER A 81 -13.58 -2.47 -12.46
N PRO A 82 -14.49 -3.44 -12.28
CA PRO A 82 -14.16 -4.70 -11.61
C PRO A 82 -13.16 -5.51 -12.44
N PRO A 83 -12.14 -6.16 -11.84
CA PRO A 83 -11.83 -6.22 -10.40
C PRO A 83 -10.86 -5.13 -9.90
N PHE A 84 -10.44 -4.21 -10.76
CA PHE A 84 -9.29 -3.32 -10.54
C PHE A 84 -9.68 -1.92 -10.00
N CYS A 85 -8.68 -1.22 -9.49
CA CYS A 85 -8.76 0.14 -8.98
C CYS A 85 -7.61 0.93 -9.63
N PRO A 86 -7.75 1.28 -10.94
CA PRO A 86 -6.66 1.88 -11.70
C PRO A 86 -6.28 3.28 -11.21
N ALA A 87 -7.18 3.96 -10.49
CA ALA A 87 -6.90 5.28 -9.95
C ALA A 87 -5.87 5.26 -8.81
N VAL A 88 -5.69 4.13 -8.09
CA VAL A 88 -4.86 4.09 -6.88
C VAL A 88 -3.39 3.91 -7.26
N GLU A 89 -2.60 4.97 -7.06
CA GLU A 89 -1.17 4.99 -7.37
C GLU A 89 -0.29 5.05 -6.11
N ARG A 90 -0.82 5.56 -4.99
CA ARG A 90 -0.11 5.72 -3.73
C ARG A 90 -0.85 5.10 -2.56
N VAL A 91 -0.14 4.37 -1.71
CA VAL A 91 -0.66 3.83 -0.45
C VAL A 91 0.30 4.17 0.68
N VAL A 92 -0.22 4.78 1.74
CA VAL A 92 0.52 5.11 2.95
C VAL A 92 -0.24 4.52 4.14
N ILE A 93 0.35 3.52 4.77
CA ILE A 93 -0.21 2.79 5.90
C ILE A 93 0.82 2.72 7.01
N ASN A 94 0.72 3.63 7.97
CA ASN A 94 1.75 3.79 8.99
C ASN A 94 1.22 3.45 10.39
N SER A 95 2.05 2.77 11.18
CA SER A 95 1.75 2.34 12.56
C SER A 95 0.50 1.45 12.63
N CYS A 96 0.23 0.65 11.60
CA CYS A 96 -0.88 -0.30 11.57
C CYS A 96 -0.39 -1.71 11.91
N THR A 97 -0.27 -2.02 13.20
CA THR A 97 0.26 -3.30 13.69
C THR A 97 -0.61 -4.52 13.36
N ARG A 98 -1.85 -4.30 12.89
CA ARG A 98 -2.78 -5.34 12.44
C ARG A 98 -2.82 -5.55 10.91
N LEU A 99 -2.00 -4.83 10.15
CA LEU A 99 -1.84 -5.07 8.71
C LEU A 99 -1.04 -6.36 8.51
N THR A 100 -1.59 -7.30 7.73
CA THR A 100 -0.90 -8.56 7.39
C THR A 100 -0.64 -8.67 5.90
N ASP A 101 0.08 -9.71 5.48
CA ASP A 101 0.29 -10.04 4.06
C ASP A 101 -1.02 -10.19 3.28
N ARG A 102 -2.16 -10.48 3.93
CA ARG A 102 -3.49 -10.51 3.28
C ARG A 102 -3.94 -9.12 2.81
N GLY A 103 -3.57 -8.08 3.56
CA GLY A 103 -3.80 -6.69 3.16
C GLY A 103 -2.99 -6.34 1.92
N LEU A 104 -1.70 -6.72 1.88
CA LEU A 104 -0.84 -6.51 0.70
C LEU A 104 -1.32 -7.32 -0.50
N GLN A 105 -1.76 -8.57 -0.31
CA GLN A 105 -2.40 -9.38 -1.34
C GLN A 105 -3.67 -8.71 -1.91
N THR A 106 -4.44 -8.01 -1.06
CA THR A 106 -5.62 -7.26 -1.52
C THR A 106 -5.19 -6.08 -2.39
N LEU A 107 -4.15 -5.36 -2.02
CA LEU A 107 -3.61 -4.25 -2.81
C LEU A 107 -3.03 -4.74 -4.14
N SER A 108 -2.14 -5.73 -4.10
CA SER A 108 -1.41 -6.23 -5.26
C SER A 108 -2.32 -6.78 -6.36
N ARG A 109 -3.46 -7.38 -6.00
CA ARG A 109 -4.43 -7.93 -6.95
C ARG A 109 -5.37 -6.87 -7.54
N ARG A 110 -5.50 -5.73 -6.88
CA ARG A 110 -6.56 -4.76 -7.17
C ARG A 110 -6.05 -3.41 -7.61
N CYS A 111 -4.84 -3.05 -7.25
CA CYS A 111 -4.21 -1.77 -7.56
C CYS A 111 -2.91 -2.04 -8.36
N PRO A 112 -3.00 -2.50 -9.62
CA PRO A 112 -1.81 -2.80 -10.43
C PRO A 112 -0.97 -1.55 -10.76
N GLU A 113 -1.59 -0.36 -10.74
CA GLU A 113 -0.97 0.94 -11.02
C GLU A 113 -0.23 1.56 -9.81
N LEU A 114 -0.02 0.81 -8.73
CA LEU A 114 0.74 1.32 -7.58
C LEU A 114 2.17 1.69 -7.97
N ARG A 115 2.56 2.90 -7.60
CA ARG A 115 3.89 3.50 -7.82
C ARG A 115 4.61 3.78 -6.51
N HIS A 116 3.87 4.08 -5.44
CA HIS A 116 4.40 4.50 -4.15
C HIS A 116 3.71 3.79 -2.98
N VAL A 117 4.48 3.08 -2.16
CA VAL A 117 3.96 2.35 -1.00
C VAL A 117 4.81 2.65 0.24
N GLU A 118 4.16 3.15 1.31
CA GLU A 118 4.74 3.29 2.64
C GLU A 118 3.97 2.43 3.65
N LEU A 119 4.68 1.60 4.40
CA LEU A 119 4.15 0.60 5.33
C LEU A 119 4.82 0.69 6.70
N ARG A 120 5.18 1.90 7.14
CA ARG A 120 6.08 2.10 8.29
C ARG A 120 5.50 1.50 9.57
N GLY A 121 6.31 0.74 10.30
CA GLY A 121 5.93 0.13 11.58
C GLY A 121 4.81 -0.91 11.47
N CYS A 122 4.56 -1.47 10.28
CA CYS A 122 3.61 -2.57 10.09
C CYS A 122 4.28 -3.92 10.41
N VAL A 123 4.50 -4.17 11.70
CA VAL A 123 5.34 -5.27 12.22
C VAL A 123 4.88 -6.70 11.88
N GLN A 124 3.65 -6.89 11.38
CA GLN A 124 3.10 -8.20 11.00
C GLN A 124 3.34 -8.57 9.52
N LEU A 125 3.98 -7.70 8.74
CA LEU A 125 4.32 -7.94 7.35
C LEU A 125 5.56 -8.82 7.21
N THR A 126 5.55 -9.73 6.23
CA THR A 126 6.70 -10.59 5.91
C THR A 126 7.16 -10.41 4.47
N ASP A 127 8.29 -11.01 4.12
CA ASP A 127 8.82 -11.08 2.75
C ASP A 127 7.76 -11.59 1.75
N VAL A 128 6.84 -12.47 2.18
CA VAL A 128 5.80 -13.03 1.31
C VAL A 128 4.83 -11.97 0.82
N GLY A 129 4.37 -11.09 1.71
CA GLY A 129 3.43 -10.02 1.36
C GLY A 129 4.08 -8.96 0.48
N VAL A 130 5.32 -8.57 0.80
CA VAL A 130 6.09 -7.61 0.01
C VAL A 130 6.41 -8.17 -1.37
N LEU A 131 6.79 -9.44 -1.45
CA LEU A 131 7.01 -10.14 -2.72
C LEU A 131 5.75 -10.11 -3.60
N GLU A 132 4.59 -10.52 -3.06
CA GLU A 132 3.36 -10.51 -3.86
C GLU A 132 3.00 -9.10 -4.36
N LEU A 133 3.31 -8.07 -3.58
CA LEU A 133 3.13 -6.67 -3.96
C LEU A 133 4.06 -6.27 -5.11
N VAL A 134 5.39 -6.42 -4.95
CA VAL A 134 6.37 -5.98 -5.96
C VAL A 134 6.27 -6.79 -7.26
N SER A 135 5.80 -8.05 -7.21
CA SER A 135 5.62 -8.87 -8.41
C SER A 135 4.39 -8.50 -9.24
N LYS A 136 3.34 -7.95 -8.63
CA LYS A 136 2.08 -7.61 -9.33
C LYS A 136 1.97 -6.12 -9.65
N CYS A 137 2.51 -5.26 -8.81
CA CYS A 137 2.56 -3.82 -9.03
C CYS A 137 3.83 -3.46 -9.79
N VAL A 138 3.85 -3.76 -11.08
CA VAL A 138 5.07 -3.65 -11.93
C VAL A 138 5.56 -2.21 -12.12
N HIS A 139 4.74 -1.22 -11.77
CA HIS A 139 5.08 0.21 -11.81
C HIS A 139 5.57 0.74 -10.46
N LEU A 140 5.70 -0.12 -9.44
CA LEU A 140 6.14 0.27 -8.11
C LEU A 140 7.61 0.70 -8.15
N SER A 141 7.86 1.98 -7.85
CA SER A 141 9.20 2.56 -7.84
C SER A 141 9.65 3.02 -6.46
N HIS A 142 8.72 3.23 -5.52
CA HIS A 142 9.00 3.65 -4.16
C HIS A 142 8.38 2.68 -3.15
N LEU A 143 9.22 2.09 -2.30
CA LEU A 143 8.82 1.19 -1.24
C LEU A 143 9.49 1.57 0.09
N ASP A 144 8.69 1.91 1.08
CA ASP A 144 9.14 2.15 2.45
C ASP A 144 8.49 1.12 3.37
N VAL A 145 9.31 0.27 3.97
CA VAL A 145 8.90 -0.75 4.92
C VAL A 145 9.66 -0.60 6.24
N SER A 146 10.05 0.64 6.57
CA SER A 146 10.81 0.92 7.78
C SER A 146 10.08 0.45 9.04
N GLY A 147 10.81 -0.17 9.97
CA GLY A 147 10.26 -0.74 11.21
C GLY A 147 9.42 -2.00 11.02
N CYS A 148 9.38 -2.60 9.82
CA CYS A 148 8.78 -3.93 9.61
C CYS A 148 9.79 -5.02 9.99
N SER A 149 9.81 -5.39 11.26
CA SER A 149 10.85 -6.25 11.85
C SER A 149 10.95 -7.66 11.25
N GLN A 150 9.91 -8.17 10.60
CA GLN A 150 9.88 -9.51 10.00
C GLN A 150 10.33 -9.53 8.53
N ILE A 151 10.75 -8.38 7.97
CA ILE A 151 11.30 -8.32 6.61
C ILE A 151 12.78 -8.63 6.65
N THR A 152 13.17 -9.64 5.87
CA THR A 152 14.55 -10.15 5.77
C THR A 152 15.11 -10.02 4.36
N CYS A 153 14.27 -10.04 3.33
CA CYS A 153 14.69 -9.86 1.94
C CYS A 153 13.53 -9.44 1.03
N ILE A 154 13.87 -8.89 -0.15
CA ILE A 154 12.90 -8.61 -1.21
C ILE A 154 13.45 -9.26 -2.48
N ASP A 155 12.88 -10.42 -2.84
CA ASP A 155 13.33 -11.20 -3.98
C ASP A 155 12.17 -11.61 -4.89
N ALA A 156 12.15 -11.08 -6.11
CA ALA A 156 11.18 -11.44 -7.15
C ALA A 156 11.50 -12.76 -7.89
N GLY A 157 12.55 -13.47 -7.47
CA GLY A 157 12.95 -14.74 -8.05
C GLY A 157 11.86 -15.83 -7.96
N PRO A 158 11.86 -16.81 -8.88
CA PRO A 158 10.91 -17.91 -8.84
C PRO A 158 11.10 -18.73 -7.55
N ARG A 159 10.02 -18.85 -6.76
CA ARG A 159 9.98 -19.61 -5.51
C ARG A 159 10.42 -21.05 -5.77
N SER A 160 11.54 -21.49 -5.19
CA SER A 160 11.74 -22.93 -5.00
C SER A 160 10.78 -23.38 -3.91
N ASN A 161 9.99 -24.40 -4.19
CA ASN A 161 8.99 -24.94 -3.28
C ASN A 161 9.66 -25.82 -2.20
N GLY A 162 10.68 -25.28 -1.52
CA GLY A 162 11.52 -25.99 -0.56
C GLY A 162 11.37 -25.45 0.87
N ASN A 163 11.36 -26.37 1.84
CA ASN A 163 11.39 -26.11 3.27
C ASN A 163 12.46 -25.07 3.66
N ASN A 164 12.19 -24.31 4.72
CA ASN A 164 12.93 -23.13 5.20
C ASN A 164 14.43 -23.31 5.55
N GLY A 165 15.09 -24.42 5.19
CA GLY A 165 16.49 -24.71 5.52
C GLY A 165 17.52 -24.52 4.39
N ASP A 166 17.13 -24.66 3.11
CA ASP A 166 18.11 -24.82 2.01
C ASP A 166 18.14 -23.67 0.98
N ARG A 167 17.47 -22.54 1.27
CA ARG A 167 17.16 -21.48 0.28
C ARG A 167 18.36 -20.73 -0.31
N TYR A 168 19.58 -20.94 0.17
CA TYR A 168 20.77 -20.21 -0.29
C TYR A 168 21.92 -21.09 -0.82
N LYS A 169 21.73 -22.41 -0.90
CA LYS A 169 22.70 -23.33 -1.51
C LYS A 169 22.12 -24.04 -2.71
N SER A 170 21.93 -23.32 -3.81
CA SER A 170 21.88 -23.94 -5.13
C SER A 170 22.51 -23.03 -6.18
N ASP A 171 23.77 -23.33 -6.45
CA ASP A 171 24.45 -23.23 -7.74
C ASP A 171 24.50 -21.88 -8.46
N LEU A 172 25.67 -21.24 -8.33
CA LEU A 172 26.20 -20.22 -9.22
C LEU A 172 26.54 -20.75 -10.65
N SER A 173 25.98 -21.88 -11.09
CA SER A 173 26.46 -22.57 -12.31
C SER A 173 25.39 -23.21 -13.19
N SER A 174 24.10 -22.83 -13.12
CA SER A 174 23.11 -23.32 -14.09
C SER A 174 22.30 -22.20 -14.76
N SER A 175 22.69 -21.94 -16.01
CA SER A 175 21.88 -21.54 -17.17
C SER A 175 20.62 -20.67 -16.95
N SER A 176 20.73 -19.42 -17.40
CA SER A 176 19.68 -18.63 -18.08
C SER A 176 18.27 -18.72 -17.51
N ARG A 177 18.07 -18.23 -16.28
CA ARG A 177 16.72 -17.90 -15.79
C ARG A 177 16.43 -16.42 -16.06
N PRO A 178 15.26 -16.05 -16.61
CA PRO A 178 14.91 -14.65 -16.78
C PRO A 178 14.77 -14.00 -15.40
N GLN A 179 15.73 -13.16 -15.05
CA GLN A 179 15.69 -12.35 -13.84
C GLN A 179 14.52 -11.37 -13.97
N LEU A 180 13.56 -11.42 -13.05
CA LEU A 180 12.52 -10.40 -12.96
C LEU A 180 13.14 -9.17 -12.30
N TYR A 181 13.43 -8.15 -13.11
CA TYR A 181 13.95 -6.88 -12.61
C TYR A 181 12.80 -6.03 -12.08
N LEU A 182 12.85 -5.74 -10.79
CA LEU A 182 11.94 -4.81 -10.14
C LEU A 182 12.25 -3.38 -10.60
N GLN A 183 11.21 -2.56 -10.77
CA GLN A 183 11.32 -1.13 -11.14
C GLN A 183 11.57 -0.23 -9.91
N LEU A 184 11.96 -0.82 -8.77
CA LEU A 184 12.20 -0.09 -7.54
C LEU A 184 13.42 0.83 -7.70
N GLN A 185 13.21 2.10 -7.37
CA GLN A 185 14.22 3.16 -7.38
C GLN A 185 14.54 3.63 -5.96
N TYR A 186 13.55 3.57 -5.06
CA TYR A 186 13.67 3.95 -3.66
C TYR A 186 13.24 2.78 -2.77
N ILE A 187 14.11 2.41 -1.83
CA ILE A 187 13.80 1.43 -0.78
C ILE A 187 14.23 1.98 0.59
N ASP A 188 13.30 2.06 1.54
CA ASP A 188 13.64 2.32 2.95
C ASP A 188 13.37 1.07 3.81
N LEU A 189 14.45 0.53 4.36
CA LEU A 189 14.50 -0.64 5.24
C LEU A 189 15.01 -0.25 6.63
N THR A 190 14.98 1.04 6.99
CA THR A 190 15.39 1.53 8.32
C THR A 190 14.66 0.74 9.41
N ASP A 191 15.37 0.32 10.46
CA ASP A 191 14.82 -0.50 11.56
C ASP A 191 14.26 -1.88 11.15
N CYS A 192 14.56 -2.39 9.96
CA CYS A 192 14.33 -3.80 9.62
C CYS A 192 15.40 -4.66 10.31
N VAL A 193 15.20 -4.94 11.59
CA VAL A 193 16.20 -5.58 12.45
C VAL A 193 16.55 -7.00 12.03
N SER A 194 15.69 -7.72 11.31
CA SER A 194 15.97 -9.07 10.79
C SER A 194 16.61 -9.09 9.40
N LEU A 195 16.95 -7.93 8.83
CA LEU A 195 17.66 -7.83 7.55
C LEU A 195 19.14 -8.17 7.73
N GLU A 196 19.61 -9.14 6.94
CA GLU A 196 21.00 -9.60 6.87
C GLU A 196 21.64 -9.29 5.51
N ASP A 197 22.95 -9.47 5.38
CA ASP A 197 23.72 -9.19 4.15
C ASP A 197 23.23 -9.98 2.94
N THR A 198 22.75 -11.21 3.15
CA THR A 198 22.16 -12.04 2.08
C THR A 198 20.92 -11.39 1.47
N GLY A 199 20.06 -10.78 2.30
CA GLY A 199 18.87 -10.05 1.85
C GLY A 199 19.22 -8.83 1.01
N ILE A 200 20.28 -8.10 1.37
CA ILE A 200 20.77 -6.94 0.61
C ILE A 200 21.29 -7.39 -0.76
N GLN A 201 22.08 -8.47 -0.81
CA GLN A 201 22.57 -9.00 -2.08
C GLN A 201 21.42 -9.36 -3.03
N MET A 202 20.32 -9.90 -2.49
CA MET A 202 19.13 -10.19 -3.30
C MET A 202 18.43 -8.92 -3.80
N ILE A 203 18.29 -7.91 -2.94
CA ILE A 203 17.72 -6.60 -3.34
C ILE A 203 18.53 -5.98 -4.47
N VAL A 204 19.86 -5.96 -4.35
CA VAL A 204 20.77 -5.39 -5.36
C VAL A 204 20.70 -6.16 -6.68
N ARG A 205 20.58 -7.50 -6.63
CA ARG A 205 20.43 -8.34 -7.85
C ARG A 205 19.08 -8.14 -8.53
N SER A 206 18.01 -7.92 -7.76
CA SER A 206 16.65 -7.83 -8.28
C SER A 206 16.24 -6.40 -8.68
N CYS A 207 16.88 -5.36 -8.15
CA CYS A 207 16.52 -3.96 -8.36
C CYS A 207 17.61 -3.19 -9.14
N ALA A 208 17.67 -3.40 -10.46
CA ALA A 208 18.70 -2.77 -11.31
C ALA A 208 18.59 -1.24 -11.44
N GLN A 209 17.44 -0.65 -11.09
CA GLN A 209 17.19 0.79 -11.16
C GLN A 209 17.28 1.49 -9.79
N LEU A 210 17.78 0.81 -8.76
CA LEU A 210 17.81 1.34 -7.40
C LEU A 210 18.75 2.56 -7.33
N THR A 211 18.20 3.71 -6.94
CA THR A 211 18.96 4.98 -6.76
C THR A 211 19.11 5.36 -5.30
N CYS A 212 18.18 4.91 -4.44
CA CYS A 212 18.16 5.27 -3.04
C CYS A 212 17.82 4.04 -2.18
N ILE A 213 18.69 3.73 -1.22
CA ILE A 213 18.47 2.68 -0.23
C ILE A 213 18.83 3.19 1.16
N TYR A 214 17.92 3.04 2.12
CA TYR A 214 18.15 3.37 3.53
C TYR A 214 18.19 2.10 4.38
N LEU A 215 19.26 1.95 5.16
CA LEU A 215 19.56 0.77 5.99
C LEU A 215 19.90 1.17 7.43
N ARG A 216 19.37 2.31 7.90
CA ARG A 216 19.68 2.81 9.25
C ARG A 216 19.19 1.82 10.30
N ARG A 217 20.02 1.57 11.32
CA ARG A 217 19.69 0.69 12.47
C ARG A 217 19.35 -0.77 12.08
N CYS A 218 19.79 -1.23 10.92
CA CYS A 218 19.80 -2.65 10.56
C CYS A 218 21.06 -3.30 11.16
N VAL A 219 20.92 -3.88 12.36
CA VAL A 219 22.06 -4.29 13.20
C VAL A 219 22.81 -5.54 12.73
N HIS A 220 22.21 -6.34 11.86
CA HIS A 220 22.81 -7.58 11.33
C HIS A 220 23.48 -7.39 9.97
N ILE A 221 23.60 -6.15 9.49
CA ILE A 221 24.37 -5.82 8.28
C ILE A 221 25.83 -5.71 8.69
N THR A 222 26.60 -6.74 8.39
CA THR A 222 28.05 -6.70 8.55
C THR A 222 28.59 -6.14 7.25
N GLY A 223 29.04 -4.88 7.25
CA GLY A 223 29.40 -4.16 6.02
C GLY A 223 30.21 -5.02 5.04
N ILE A 224 29.99 -4.81 3.74
CA ILE A 224 30.53 -5.55 2.57
C ILE A 224 32.07 -5.53 2.51
N ASN A 225 32.74 -6.02 3.54
CA ASN A 225 34.18 -6.15 3.69
C ASN A 225 34.50 -7.64 3.78
N ASN A 226 34.48 -8.28 2.62
CA ASN A 226 35.40 -9.36 2.23
C ASN A 226 35.31 -9.58 0.72
#